data_AF-A0A7Z7KC78-F1
#
_entry.id   AF-A0A7Z7KC78-F1
#
_cell.length_a   1.000
_cell.length_b   1.000
_cell.length_c   1.000
_cell.angle_alpha   90.00
_cell.angle_beta   90.00
_cell.angle_gamma   90.00
#
_symmetry.space_group_name_H-M   'P 1'
#
loop_
_entity.id
_entity.type
_entity.pdbx_description
1 polymer ?
#
loop_
_entity_poly.entity_id
_entity_poly.type
_entity_poly.pdbx_seq_one_letter_code
_entity_poly.pdbx_strand_id
1 'polypeptide(L)'
;MTYTFSAYVKREEAGNLYFYLYDETDDFITSDTPRETIIKNVDSNVRRFEITFTPTKTGKIRPRFAMIASEQGSFSTGGFMLVRGNKTGDWQESEADKASNLDSKADGDFTVEQLNKLAERARIAEAELQSKATLDTVNGWVKALQDEIKAREEGQKLSEQKLIDASNRMIAVQQTIGEMQIRTDFVNKFMSQSEDGLVIGQKDGTSSVRVDNDRISFYSSGKEVAYIAQSVLVIDSGIFTTKLQIGRYRIEQYELNPDINVVRYVG
;
A
#
# COMPACT_ATOMS: atom_id res chain seq x y z
N MET A 1 35.86 22.27 7.94
CA MET A 1 34.82 21.86 6.97
C MET A 1 34.19 23.10 6.40
N THR A 2 34.06 23.22 5.08
CA THR A 2 33.55 24.44 4.45
C THR A 2 32.03 24.41 4.36
N TYR A 3 31.40 25.58 4.42
CA TYR A 3 29.96 25.79 4.28
C TYR A 3 29.69 26.95 3.33
N THR A 4 28.61 26.87 2.57
CA THR A 4 28.08 27.98 1.77
C THR A 4 26.77 28.44 2.38
N PHE A 5 26.71 29.72 2.75
CA PHE A 5 25.49 30.40 3.13
C PHE A 5 24.95 31.17 1.92
N SER A 6 23.65 31.07 1.67
CA SER A 6 22.97 31.86 0.65
C SER A 6 21.68 32.46 1.17
N ALA A 7 21.33 33.63 0.65
CA ALA A 7 20.04 34.27 0.88
C ALA A 7 19.67 35.15 -0.31
N TYR A 8 18.38 35.39 -0.50
CA TYR A 8 17.89 36.43 -1.40
C TYR A 8 17.81 37.75 -0.64
N VAL A 9 18.29 38.82 -1.26
CA VAL A 9 18.31 40.17 -0.71
C VAL A 9 17.73 41.16 -1.73
N LYS A 10 17.04 42.17 -1.23
CA LYS A 10 16.65 43.36 -2.00
C LYS A 10 16.56 44.57 -1.08
N ARG A 11 16.65 45.76 -1.65
CA ARG A 11 16.44 47.03 -0.95
C ARG A 11 15.34 47.82 -1.61
N GLU A 12 14.65 48.63 -0.82
CA GLU A 12 13.67 49.59 -1.33
C GLU A 12 14.37 50.71 -2.13
N GLU A 13 15.45 51.25 -1.57
CA GLU A 13 16.32 52.23 -2.22
C GLU A 13 17.69 51.64 -2.50
N ALA A 14 18.25 51.96 -3.67
CA ALA A 14 19.53 51.43 -4.10
C ALA A 14 20.67 51.84 -3.14
N GLY A 15 21.43 50.86 -2.66
CA GLY A 15 22.57 51.12 -1.78
C GLY A 15 23.32 49.85 -1.40
N ASN A 16 24.14 49.93 -0.34
CA ASN A 16 24.92 48.79 0.13
C ASN A 16 24.16 47.98 1.17
N LEU A 17 24.43 46.68 1.25
CA LEU A 17 23.99 45.86 2.37
C LEU A 17 25.21 45.20 3.00
N TYR A 18 25.22 45.12 4.32
CA TYR A 18 26.34 44.58 5.07
C TYR A 18 25.96 43.22 5.60
N PHE A 19 26.80 42.23 5.32
CA PHE A 19 26.62 40.87 5.80
C PHE A 19 27.71 40.51 6.80
N TYR A 20 27.29 39.96 7.93
CA TYR A 20 28.18 39.53 9.00
C TYR A 20 27.92 38.07 9.37
N LEU A 21 29.00 37.36 9.69
CA LEU A 21 28.98 36.02 10.26
C LEU A 21 29.62 36.04 11.64
N TYR A 22 28.77 35.94 12.67
CA TYR A 22 29.18 35.87 14.06
C TYR A 22 28.88 34.50 14.65
N ASP A 23 29.42 34.24 15.83
CA ASP A 23 28.83 33.28 16.76
C ASP A 23 27.84 33.94 17.73
N GLU A 24 27.29 33.18 18.67
CA GLU A 24 26.35 33.69 19.69
C GLU A 24 26.97 34.70 20.67
N THR A 25 28.30 34.79 20.72
CA THR A 25 29.06 35.72 21.57
C THR A 25 29.63 36.91 20.80
N ASP A 26 29.14 37.14 19.57
CA ASP A 26 29.59 38.20 18.66
C ASP A 26 31.07 38.12 18.24
N ASP A 27 31.68 36.94 18.42
CA ASP A 27 33.04 36.66 18.01
C ASP A 27 33.13 36.22 16.54
N PHE A 28 34.32 36.35 15.98
CA PHE A 28 34.62 35.88 14.63
C PHE A 28 34.65 34.35 14.58
N ILE A 29 33.95 33.77 13.61
CA ILE A 29 33.77 32.31 13.50
C ILE A 29 34.43 31.68 12.27
N THR A 30 35.04 32.45 11.36
CA THR A 30 35.57 31.94 10.08
C THR A 30 37.09 32.09 9.96
N SER A 31 37.75 31.46 8.97
CA SER A 31 39.21 31.59 8.73
C SER A 31 39.56 32.59 7.65
N ASP A 32 38.80 32.59 6.55
CA ASP A 32 39.22 33.19 5.27
C ASP A 32 38.20 34.20 4.71
N THR A 33 37.10 34.42 5.43
CA THR A 33 36.02 35.31 5.01
C THR A 33 36.08 36.59 5.84
N PRO A 34 36.09 37.79 5.23
CA PRO A 34 36.06 39.03 6.00
C PRO A 34 34.93 39.06 7.03
N ARG A 35 35.19 39.64 8.21
CA ARG A 35 34.19 39.85 9.28
C ARG A 35 32.92 40.53 8.75
N GLU A 36 33.11 41.42 7.78
CA GLU A 36 32.07 42.18 7.10
C GLU A 36 32.21 41.97 5.60
N THR A 37 31.12 41.53 4.96
CA THR A 37 31.02 41.44 3.50
C THR A 37 30.05 42.50 3.01
N ILE A 38 30.54 43.41 2.17
CA ILE A 38 29.73 44.48 1.58
C ILE A 38 29.11 43.98 0.27
N ILE A 39 27.78 43.95 0.24
CA ILE A 39 26.98 43.65 -0.94
C ILE A 39 26.64 44.98 -1.60
N LYS A 40 27.32 45.30 -2.70
CA LYS A 40 27.19 46.60 -3.36
C LYS A 40 25.98 46.66 -4.28
N ASN A 41 25.41 47.86 -4.42
CA ASN A 41 24.37 48.18 -5.40
C ASN A 41 23.15 47.27 -5.33
N VAL A 42 22.70 46.93 -4.12
CA VAL A 42 21.44 46.20 -3.92
C VAL A 42 20.29 47.17 -4.18
N ASP A 43 19.41 46.83 -5.12
CA ASP A 43 18.26 47.62 -5.54
C ASP A 43 16.95 46.87 -5.26
N SER A 44 15.86 47.34 -5.85
CA SER A 44 14.52 46.74 -5.71
C SER A 44 14.40 45.35 -6.33
N ASN A 45 15.38 44.91 -7.12
CA ASN A 45 15.38 43.58 -7.70
C ASN A 45 15.87 42.56 -6.68
N VAL A 46 15.20 41.41 -6.64
CA VAL A 46 15.65 40.27 -5.83
C VAL A 46 16.97 39.77 -6.39
N ARG A 47 18.02 39.77 -5.56
CA ARG A 47 19.35 39.28 -5.91
C ARG A 47 19.77 38.20 -4.93
N ARG A 48 20.50 37.23 -5.43
CA ARG A 48 21.04 36.15 -4.62
C ARG A 48 22.41 36.55 -4.07
N PHE A 49 22.58 36.46 -2.77
CA PHE A 49 23.85 36.60 -2.07
C PHE A 49 24.36 35.22 -1.67
N GLU A 50 25.63 34.96 -1.90
CA GLU A 50 26.29 33.71 -1.52
C GLU A 50 27.66 34.00 -0.92
N ILE A 51 28.01 33.23 0.11
CA ILE A 51 29.31 33.30 0.74
C ILE A 51 29.74 31.94 1.25
N THR A 52 30.98 31.60 0.97
CA THR A 52 31.58 30.33 1.37
C THR A 52 32.62 30.61 2.45
N PHE A 53 32.53 29.87 3.55
CA PHE A 53 33.39 30.05 4.71
C PHE A 53 33.73 28.72 5.37
N THR A 54 34.88 28.69 6.04
CA THR A 54 35.28 27.55 6.87
C THR A 54 35.26 27.99 8.32
N PRO A 55 34.42 27.40 9.19
CA PRO A 55 34.42 27.70 10.61
C PRO A 55 35.75 27.32 11.26
N THR A 56 36.28 28.20 12.09
CA THR A 56 37.53 28.00 12.84
C THR A 56 37.32 27.45 14.24
N LYS A 57 36.08 27.50 14.75
CA LYS A 57 35.68 26.97 16.05
C LYS A 57 34.30 26.32 15.99
N THR A 58 34.04 25.42 16.92
CA THR A 58 32.70 24.85 17.15
C THR A 58 31.81 25.89 17.81
N GLY A 59 30.57 26.04 17.34
CA GLY A 59 29.62 27.00 17.90
C GLY A 59 28.38 27.14 17.02
N LYS A 60 27.43 27.99 17.43
CA LYS A 60 26.29 28.36 16.59
C LYS A 60 26.67 29.54 15.70
N ILE A 61 26.28 29.51 14.43
CA ILE A 61 26.54 30.57 13.46
C ILE A 61 25.32 31.50 13.40
N ARG A 62 25.55 32.81 13.49
CA ARG A 62 24.53 33.85 13.39
C ARG A 62 24.77 34.73 12.17
N PRO A 63 24.15 34.43 11.01
CA PRO A 63 24.19 35.31 9.85
C PRO A 63 23.34 36.56 10.13
N ARG A 64 23.90 37.74 9.83
CA ARG A 64 23.20 39.02 9.99
C ARG A 64 23.35 39.87 8.75
N PHE A 65 22.23 40.39 8.27
CA PHE A 65 22.20 41.49 7.32
C PHE A 65 21.94 42.80 8.07
N ALA A 66 22.62 43.87 7.66
CA ALA A 66 22.43 45.20 8.21
C ALA A 66 22.58 46.27 7.12
N MET A 67 22.02 47.43 7.44
CA MET A 67 22.14 48.67 6.68
C MET A 67 22.65 49.74 7.64
N ILE A 68 23.42 50.71 7.16
CA ILE A 68 23.91 51.80 8.02
C ILE A 68 22.76 52.77 8.29
N ALA A 69 22.67 53.30 9.50
CA ALA A 69 21.60 54.21 9.93
C ALA A 69 21.46 55.48 9.07
N SER A 70 22.49 55.89 8.34
CA SER A 70 22.47 57.03 7.44
C SER A 70 21.90 56.72 6.05
N GLU A 71 21.69 55.45 5.71
CA GLU A 71 21.09 55.05 4.43
C GLU A 71 19.56 55.05 4.54
N GLN A 72 18.89 55.49 3.47
CA GLN A 72 17.44 55.55 3.39
C GLN A 72 16.82 54.21 2.92
N GLY A 73 15.54 54.04 3.19
CA GLY A 73 14.73 52.88 2.81
C GLY A 73 14.86 51.67 3.74
N SER A 74 14.19 50.58 3.34
CA SER A 74 14.24 49.28 4.02
C SER A 74 14.98 48.22 3.18
N PHE A 75 15.31 47.08 3.79
CA PHE A 75 15.81 45.91 3.08
C PHE A 75 14.98 44.67 3.44
N SER A 76 14.91 43.71 2.52
CA SER A 76 14.25 42.42 2.73
C SER A 76 15.22 41.29 2.46
N THR A 77 15.12 40.23 3.25
CA THR A 77 15.91 39.01 3.10
C THR A 77 15.04 37.77 3.24
N GLY A 78 15.32 36.72 2.47
CA GLY A 78 14.58 35.46 2.55
C GLY A 78 15.29 34.29 1.87
N GLY A 79 14.72 33.08 1.98
CA GLY A 79 15.28 31.88 1.36
C GLY A 79 16.65 31.51 1.89
N PHE A 80 16.86 31.65 3.20
CA PHE A 80 18.13 31.33 3.85
C PHE A 80 18.47 29.85 3.68
N MET A 81 19.70 29.57 3.28
CA MET A 81 20.21 28.21 3.16
C MET A 81 21.65 28.16 3.67
N LEU A 82 21.97 27.12 4.43
CA LEU A 82 23.33 26.81 4.86
C LEU A 82 23.64 25.38 4.45
N VAL A 83 24.58 25.21 3.53
CA VAL A 83 24.93 23.90 2.97
C VAL A 83 26.38 23.58 3.27
N ARG A 84 26.65 22.31 3.57
CA ARG A 84 28.02 21.79 3.70
C ARG A 84 28.68 21.72 2.31
N GLY A 85 29.88 22.28 2.18
CA GLY A 85 30.64 22.37 0.93
C GLY A 85 30.21 23.53 0.04
N ASN A 86 30.71 23.56 -1.20
CA ASN A 86 30.49 24.65 -2.16
C ASN A 86 29.24 24.45 -3.02
N LYS A 87 28.11 24.03 -2.41
CA LYS A 87 26.87 23.79 -3.14
C LYS A 87 26.12 25.11 -3.35
N THR A 88 25.72 25.37 -4.59
CA THR A 88 24.87 26.51 -5.01
C THR A 88 23.56 25.97 -5.61
N GLY A 89 22.49 26.76 -5.61
CA GLY A 89 21.15 26.35 -6.08
C GLY A 89 20.01 26.86 -5.19
N ASP A 90 18.80 26.97 -5.72
CA ASP A 90 17.64 27.55 -4.99
C ASP A 90 17.38 26.84 -3.64
N TRP A 91 16.56 27.45 -2.77
CA TRP A 91 16.25 26.87 -1.46
C TRP A 91 15.80 25.40 -1.62
N GLN A 92 16.39 24.54 -0.80
CA GLN A 92 16.03 23.13 -0.70
C GLN A 92 15.94 22.76 0.78
N GLU A 93 15.02 21.85 1.09
CA GLU A 93 14.93 21.22 2.41
C GLU A 93 16.26 20.55 2.77
N SER A 94 16.66 20.61 4.05
CA SER A 94 17.92 20.02 4.48
C SER A 94 17.86 18.49 4.39
N GLU A 95 19.00 17.83 4.16
CA GLU A 95 19.06 16.37 4.11
C GLU A 95 18.62 15.71 5.44
N ALA A 96 18.79 16.42 6.56
CA ALA A 96 18.33 15.96 7.87
C ALA A 96 16.79 16.04 8.01
N ASP A 97 16.19 17.12 7.52
CA ASP A 97 14.73 17.30 7.54
C ASP A 97 14.05 16.33 6.57
N LYS A 98 14.64 16.11 5.38
CA LYS A 98 14.22 15.06 4.43
C LYS A 98 14.24 13.67 5.08
N ALA A 99 15.30 13.34 5.81
CA ALA A 99 15.41 12.07 6.51
C ALA A 99 14.38 11.93 7.65
N SER A 100 14.14 12.99 8.42
CA SER A 100 13.12 12.99 9.48
C SER A 100 11.70 12.84 8.92
N ASN A 101 11.40 13.50 7.81
CA ASN A 101 10.11 13.39 7.13
C ASN A 101 9.91 12.00 6.52
N LEU A 102 10.99 11.34 6.08
CA LEU A 102 10.97 9.97 5.60
C LEU A 102 10.72 8.97 6.75
N ASP A 103 11.44 9.11 7.86
CA ASP A 103 11.28 8.24 9.05
C ASP A 103 9.84 8.32 9.60
N SER A 104 9.24 9.52 9.63
CA SER A 104 7.86 9.71 10.11
C SER A 104 6.77 9.10 9.21
N LYS A 105 7.05 8.90 7.91
CA LYS A 105 6.13 8.27 6.95
C LYS A 105 6.34 6.77 6.81
N ALA A 106 7.49 6.24 7.25
CA ALA A 106 7.79 4.81 7.23
C ALA A 106 7.13 4.04 8.39
N ASP A 107 6.76 4.71 9.49
CA ASP A 107 6.09 4.09 10.64
C ASP A 107 4.59 3.79 10.42
N GLY A 108 4.07 4.08 9.22
CA GLY A 108 2.64 4.10 8.94
C GLY A 108 1.98 2.82 8.42
N ASP A 109 2.67 1.80 7.89
CA ASP A 109 1.94 0.77 7.12
C ASP A 109 2.52 -0.66 7.01
N PHE A 110 3.22 -1.16 8.03
CA PHE A 110 3.38 -2.61 8.24
C PHE A 110 3.58 -2.93 9.72
N THR A 111 2.49 -3.11 10.45
CA THR A 111 2.59 -3.62 11.83
C THR A 111 2.95 -5.11 11.78
N VAL A 112 3.83 -5.56 12.69
CA VAL A 112 4.20 -6.97 12.86
C VAL A 112 2.97 -7.88 13.00
N GLU A 113 1.85 -7.34 13.49
CA GLU A 113 0.57 -8.03 13.59
C GLU A 113 -0.09 -8.30 12.22
N GLN A 114 -0.01 -7.36 11.26
CA GLN A 114 -0.49 -7.58 9.88
C GLN A 114 0.36 -8.65 9.17
N LEU A 115 1.69 -8.62 9.39
CA LEU A 115 2.62 -9.65 8.89
C LEU A 115 2.28 -11.04 9.46
N ASN A 116 2.00 -11.13 10.76
CA ASN A 116 1.62 -12.37 11.41
C ASN A 116 0.25 -12.89 10.92
N LYS A 117 -0.73 -12.01 10.74
CA LYS A 117 -2.05 -12.38 10.17
C LYS A 117 -1.94 -12.85 8.72
N LEU A 118 -1.04 -12.25 7.93
CA LEU A 118 -0.80 -12.68 6.55
C LEU A 118 -0.09 -14.02 6.48
N ALA A 119 0.94 -14.22 7.32
CA ALA A 119 1.63 -15.50 7.42
C ALA A 119 0.68 -16.63 7.84
N GLU A 120 -0.25 -16.34 8.76
CA GLU A 120 -1.28 -17.29 9.17
C GLU A 120 -2.28 -17.59 8.03
N ARG A 121 -2.76 -16.57 7.32
CA ARG A 121 -3.63 -16.75 6.14
C ARG A 121 -2.94 -17.52 5.02
N ALA A 122 -1.66 -17.28 4.77
CA ALA A 122 -0.86 -18.02 3.80
C ALA A 122 -0.68 -19.48 4.21
N ARG A 123 -0.46 -19.79 5.50
CA ARG A 123 -0.42 -21.17 6.01
C ARG A 123 -1.76 -21.88 5.91
N ILE A 124 -2.86 -21.19 6.18
CA ILE A 124 -4.22 -21.74 6.03
C ILE A 124 -4.49 -22.04 4.55
N ALA A 125 -4.18 -21.10 3.64
CA ALA A 125 -4.28 -21.31 2.20
C ALA A 125 -3.39 -22.47 1.72
N GLU A 126 -2.18 -22.61 2.28
CA GLU A 126 -1.26 -23.73 1.99
C GLU A 126 -1.80 -25.08 2.48
N ALA A 127 -2.54 -25.09 3.59
CA ALA A 127 -3.19 -26.27 4.12
C ALA A 127 -4.49 -26.64 3.36
N GLU A 128 -5.18 -25.66 2.78
CA GLU A 128 -6.50 -25.82 2.15
C GLU A 128 -6.45 -26.01 0.62
N LEU A 129 -5.34 -25.66 -0.05
CA LEU A 129 -5.24 -25.68 -1.52
C LEU A 129 -4.10 -26.56 -2.02
N GLN A 130 -4.37 -27.38 -3.05
CA GLN A 130 -3.36 -28.16 -3.79
C GLN A 130 -3.20 -27.71 -5.25
N SER A 131 -3.56 -26.47 -5.59
CA SER A 131 -3.19 -25.90 -6.90
C SER A 131 -1.71 -25.50 -6.85
N LYS A 132 -0.84 -26.36 -7.39
CA LYS A 132 0.62 -26.15 -7.41
C LYS A 132 1.03 -24.78 -7.97
N ALA A 133 0.32 -24.27 -8.98
CA ALA A 133 0.64 -23.01 -9.65
C ALA A 133 0.36 -21.75 -8.80
N THR A 134 -0.74 -21.76 -8.02
CA THR A 134 -1.12 -20.63 -7.17
C THR A 134 -0.31 -20.61 -5.88
N LEU A 135 -0.06 -21.79 -5.30
CA LEU A 135 0.85 -21.99 -4.17
C LEU A 135 2.26 -21.48 -4.47
N ASP A 136 2.83 -21.82 -5.63
CA ASP A 136 4.18 -21.40 -6.00
C ASP A 136 4.31 -19.87 -6.05
N THR A 137 3.26 -19.18 -6.52
CA THR A 137 3.24 -17.71 -6.62
C THR A 137 3.12 -17.06 -5.25
N VAL A 138 2.18 -17.52 -4.41
CA VAL A 138 1.99 -17.02 -3.04
C VAL A 138 3.24 -17.30 -2.19
N ASN A 139 3.81 -18.50 -2.29
CA ASN A 139 5.05 -18.88 -1.59
C ASN A 139 6.23 -17.99 -2.01
N GLY A 140 6.33 -17.62 -3.28
CA GLY A 140 7.34 -16.67 -3.77
C GLY A 140 7.23 -15.30 -3.10
N TRP A 141 6.02 -14.77 -2.97
CA TRP A 141 5.79 -13.47 -2.32
C TRP A 141 5.98 -13.51 -0.80
N VAL A 142 5.50 -14.57 -0.13
CA VAL A 142 5.72 -14.78 1.31
C VAL A 142 7.22 -14.86 1.62
N LYS A 143 7.99 -15.60 0.82
CA LYS A 143 9.44 -15.70 0.97
C LYS A 143 10.12 -14.34 0.80
N ALA A 144 9.78 -13.60 -0.24
CA ALA A 144 10.35 -12.28 -0.48
C ALA A 144 10.04 -11.27 0.64
N LEU A 145 8.90 -11.41 1.32
CA LEU A 145 8.53 -10.59 2.48
C LEU A 145 9.29 -11.02 3.74
N GLN A 146 9.46 -12.33 3.98
CA GLN A 146 10.26 -12.84 5.10
C GLN A 146 11.72 -12.42 5.01
N ASP A 147 12.30 -12.47 3.81
CA ASP A 147 13.68 -12.03 3.56
C ASP A 147 13.85 -10.52 3.87
N GLU A 148 12.80 -9.73 3.66
CA GLU A 148 12.80 -8.29 3.94
C GLU A 148 12.67 -7.96 5.43
N ILE A 149 11.82 -8.69 6.17
CA ILE A 149 11.73 -8.59 7.63
C ILE A 149 13.08 -8.92 8.27
N LYS A 150 13.75 -9.98 7.80
CA LYS A 150 15.09 -10.36 8.27
C LYS A 150 16.12 -9.27 7.99
N ALA A 151 16.11 -8.67 6.80
CA ALA A 151 17.02 -7.58 6.48
C ALA A 151 16.83 -6.36 7.39
N ARG A 152 15.60 -6.13 7.87
CA ARG A 152 15.29 -5.08 8.87
C ARG A 152 15.80 -5.44 10.26
N GLU A 153 15.60 -6.68 10.71
CA GLU A 153 16.10 -7.18 12.01
C GLU A 153 17.63 -7.18 12.08
N GLU A 154 18.31 -7.39 10.95
CA GLU A 154 19.77 -7.28 10.80
C GLU A 154 20.29 -5.83 10.74
N GLY A 155 19.42 -4.81 10.90
CA GLY A 155 19.80 -3.42 11.05
C GLY A 155 20.10 -2.66 9.76
N GLN A 156 19.69 -3.17 8.60
CA GLN A 156 19.86 -2.45 7.33
C GLN A 156 18.79 -1.35 7.16
N LYS A 157 19.20 -0.14 6.76
CA LYS A 157 18.26 0.93 6.37
C LYS A 157 17.54 0.52 5.07
N LEU A 158 16.22 0.31 5.13
CA LEU A 158 15.40 0.05 3.94
C LEU A 158 15.09 1.36 3.19
N SER A 159 15.16 1.33 1.86
CA SER A 159 14.77 2.45 1.02
C SER A 159 13.25 2.53 0.87
N GLU A 160 12.69 3.73 0.73
CA GLU A 160 11.26 3.99 0.50
C GLU A 160 10.62 3.13 -0.60
N GLN A 161 11.34 2.91 -1.70
CA GLN A 161 10.91 2.02 -2.79
C GLN A 161 10.61 0.59 -2.31
N LYS A 162 11.39 0.07 -1.37
CA LYS A 162 11.20 -1.30 -0.85
C LYS A 162 9.95 -1.40 0.01
N LEU A 163 9.64 -0.37 0.80
CA LEU A 163 8.39 -0.30 1.58
C LEU A 163 7.16 -0.26 0.66
N ILE A 164 7.23 0.48 -0.45
CA ILE A 164 6.19 0.51 -1.48
C ILE A 164 6.04 -0.88 -2.12
N ASP A 165 7.14 -1.53 -2.48
CA ASP A 165 7.13 -2.86 -3.07
C ASP A 165 6.60 -3.93 -2.09
N ALA A 166 6.86 -3.80 -0.79
CA ALA A 166 6.27 -4.62 0.25
C ALA A 166 4.75 -4.42 0.34
N SER A 167 4.28 -3.16 0.36
CA SER A 167 2.85 -2.81 0.43
C SER A 167 2.09 -3.36 -0.77
N ASN A 168 2.64 -3.19 -1.97
CA ASN A 168 2.08 -3.74 -3.20
C ASN A 168 2.01 -5.27 -3.18
N ARG A 169 3.02 -5.96 -2.62
CA ARG A 169 2.99 -7.42 -2.45
C ARG A 169 1.92 -7.87 -1.46
N MET A 170 1.74 -7.15 -0.34
CA MET A 170 0.69 -7.48 0.63
C MET A 170 -0.71 -7.32 0.02
N ILE A 171 -0.93 -6.26 -0.76
CA ILE A 171 -2.17 -6.07 -1.52
C ILE A 171 -2.38 -7.21 -2.53
N ALA A 172 -1.33 -7.57 -3.28
CA ALA A 172 -1.39 -8.66 -4.25
C ALA A 172 -1.68 -10.03 -3.61
N VAL A 173 -1.10 -10.33 -2.44
CA VAL A 173 -1.42 -11.55 -1.68
C VAL A 173 -2.88 -11.53 -1.21
N GLN A 174 -3.35 -10.41 -0.66
CA GLN A 174 -4.73 -10.29 -0.18
C GLN A 174 -5.75 -10.44 -1.32
N GLN A 175 -5.44 -9.89 -2.50
CA GLN A 175 -6.24 -10.04 -3.73
C GLN A 175 -6.19 -11.47 -4.25
N THR A 176 -4.99 -12.05 -4.37
CA THR A 176 -4.81 -13.41 -4.88
C THR A 176 -5.50 -14.44 -4.00
N ILE A 177 -5.46 -14.28 -2.68
CA ILE A 177 -6.20 -15.12 -1.71
C ILE A 177 -7.71 -15.01 -1.92
N GLY A 178 -8.24 -13.79 -2.10
CA GLY A 178 -9.67 -13.59 -2.39
C GLY A 178 -10.11 -14.13 -3.76
N GLU A 179 -9.21 -14.21 -4.73
CA GLU A 179 -9.46 -14.73 -6.08
C GLU A 179 -9.12 -16.22 -6.24
N MET A 180 -8.77 -16.95 -5.17
CA MET A 180 -8.37 -18.35 -5.29
C MET A 180 -9.54 -19.22 -5.76
N GLN A 181 -9.41 -19.70 -6.99
CA GLN A 181 -10.31 -20.67 -7.60
C GLN A 181 -9.50 -21.91 -8.00
N ILE A 182 -9.82 -23.06 -7.40
CA ILE A 182 -9.35 -24.36 -7.91
C ILE A 182 -10.33 -24.81 -8.97
N ARG A 183 -9.86 -24.97 -10.20
CA ARG A 183 -10.66 -25.51 -11.30
C ARG A 183 -10.04 -26.78 -11.87
N THR A 184 -10.85 -27.83 -11.99
CA THR A 184 -10.50 -29.08 -12.66
C THR A 184 -11.40 -29.25 -13.87
N ASP A 185 -10.81 -29.21 -15.07
CA ASP A 185 -11.51 -29.35 -16.33
C ASP A 185 -11.40 -30.80 -16.87
N PHE A 186 -12.53 -31.40 -17.20
CA PHE A 186 -12.65 -32.64 -17.96
C PHE A 186 -13.05 -32.31 -19.41
N VAL A 187 -13.21 -33.32 -20.28
CA VAL A 187 -13.59 -33.11 -21.69
C VAL A 187 -14.89 -32.31 -21.80
N ASN A 188 -15.95 -32.73 -21.10
CA ASN A 188 -17.28 -32.11 -21.17
C ASN A 188 -17.74 -31.43 -19.86
N LYS A 189 -17.00 -31.63 -18.77
CA LYS A 189 -17.38 -31.23 -17.40
C LYS A 189 -16.30 -30.36 -16.77
N PHE A 190 -16.67 -29.63 -15.74
CA PHE A 190 -15.71 -28.98 -14.86
C PHE A 190 -16.17 -29.07 -13.41
N MET A 191 -15.20 -28.96 -12.52
CA MET A 191 -15.40 -28.71 -11.10
C MET A 191 -14.61 -27.46 -10.73
N SER A 192 -15.20 -26.57 -9.93
CA SER A 192 -14.61 -25.31 -9.52
C SER A 192 -14.90 -25.04 -8.05
N GLN A 193 -13.88 -24.79 -7.24
CA GLN A 193 -14.00 -24.40 -5.84
C GLN A 193 -13.40 -22.99 -5.66
N SER A 194 -14.11 -22.09 -4.98
CA SER A 194 -13.65 -20.73 -4.60
C SER A 194 -14.21 -20.33 -3.23
N GLU A 195 -13.92 -19.11 -2.75
CA GLU A 195 -14.57 -18.54 -1.55
C GLU A 195 -16.10 -18.52 -1.66
N ASP A 196 -16.61 -18.36 -2.88
CA ASP A 196 -18.06 -18.36 -3.14
C ASP A 196 -18.68 -19.76 -3.03
N GLY A 197 -17.89 -20.83 -2.98
CA GLY A 197 -18.38 -22.20 -2.83
C GLY A 197 -17.87 -23.18 -3.88
N LEU A 198 -18.62 -24.26 -4.11
CA LEU A 198 -18.26 -25.34 -5.04
C LEU A 198 -19.27 -25.41 -6.18
N VAL A 199 -18.78 -25.42 -7.42
CA VAL A 199 -19.58 -25.59 -8.64
C VAL A 199 -19.12 -26.83 -9.39
N ILE A 200 -20.07 -27.68 -9.78
CA ILE A 200 -19.86 -28.80 -10.71
C ILE A 200 -20.80 -28.60 -11.89
N GLY A 201 -20.29 -28.57 -13.11
CA GLY A 201 -21.12 -28.25 -14.27
C GLY A 201 -20.66 -28.85 -15.58
N GLN A 202 -21.57 -28.87 -16.55
CA GLN A 202 -21.26 -29.13 -17.95
C GLN A 202 -20.66 -27.88 -18.58
N LYS A 203 -19.65 -28.04 -19.43
CA LYS A 203 -18.98 -26.92 -20.12
C LYS A 203 -19.89 -26.21 -21.13
N ASP A 204 -20.91 -26.89 -21.63
CA ASP A 204 -21.92 -26.33 -22.52
C ASP A 204 -23.02 -25.53 -21.79
N GLY A 205 -22.96 -25.45 -20.45
CA GLY A 205 -23.92 -24.71 -19.62
C GLY A 205 -25.28 -25.39 -19.44
N THR A 206 -25.47 -26.63 -19.92
CA THR A 206 -26.76 -27.33 -19.88
C THR A 206 -27.20 -27.72 -18.47
N SER A 207 -26.25 -27.98 -17.56
CA SER A 207 -26.56 -28.30 -16.17
C SER A 207 -25.39 -27.97 -15.25
N SER A 208 -25.71 -27.54 -14.03
CA SER A 208 -24.72 -27.39 -12.96
C SER A 208 -25.36 -27.53 -11.57
N VAL A 209 -24.54 -27.88 -10.60
CA VAL A 209 -24.85 -27.86 -9.18
C VAL A 209 -23.89 -26.88 -8.53
N ARG A 210 -24.43 -25.97 -7.73
CA ARG A 210 -23.69 -24.96 -6.98
C ARG A 210 -23.96 -25.15 -5.48
N VAL A 211 -22.92 -25.21 -4.69
CA VAL A 211 -22.95 -25.32 -3.23
C VAL A 211 -22.32 -24.05 -2.68
N ASP A 212 -23.16 -23.13 -2.22
CA ASP A 212 -22.78 -21.92 -1.52
C ASP A 212 -22.87 -22.12 0.00
N ASN A 213 -22.47 -21.11 0.78
CA ASN A 213 -22.44 -21.17 2.24
C ASN A 213 -23.80 -21.47 2.90
N ASP A 214 -24.90 -21.01 2.32
CA ASP A 214 -26.26 -21.13 2.87
C ASP A 214 -27.25 -21.85 1.93
N ARG A 215 -26.79 -22.28 0.75
CA ARG A 215 -27.66 -22.77 -0.32
C ARG A 215 -27.00 -23.81 -1.22
N ILE A 216 -27.74 -24.85 -1.56
CA ILE A 216 -27.38 -25.79 -2.64
C ILE A 216 -28.38 -25.61 -3.77
N SER A 217 -27.91 -25.20 -4.95
CA SER A 217 -28.74 -24.88 -6.11
C SER A 217 -28.45 -25.81 -7.29
N PHE A 218 -29.53 -26.23 -7.95
CA PHE A 218 -29.50 -27.05 -9.15
C PHE A 218 -29.96 -26.21 -10.33
N TYR A 219 -29.10 -26.10 -11.35
CA TYR A 219 -29.36 -25.35 -12.57
C TYR A 219 -29.52 -26.27 -13.78
N SER A 220 -30.47 -25.93 -14.64
CA SER A 220 -30.63 -26.53 -15.97
C SER A 220 -30.75 -25.39 -16.99
N SER A 221 -29.89 -25.41 -18.01
CA SER A 221 -29.80 -24.38 -19.07
C SER A 221 -29.76 -22.95 -18.52
N GLY A 222 -28.98 -22.75 -17.45
CA GLY A 222 -28.82 -21.47 -16.78
C GLY A 222 -29.97 -21.03 -15.86
N LYS A 223 -31.08 -21.79 -15.78
CA LYS A 223 -32.19 -21.51 -14.85
C LYS A 223 -32.10 -22.42 -13.62
N GLU A 224 -32.28 -21.85 -12.43
CA GLU A 224 -32.42 -22.63 -11.20
C GLU A 224 -33.74 -23.41 -11.23
N VAL A 225 -33.68 -24.73 -11.02
CA VAL A 225 -34.84 -25.64 -11.07
C VAL A 225 -35.17 -26.26 -9.71
N ALA A 226 -34.20 -26.28 -8.80
CA ALA A 226 -34.38 -26.70 -7.41
C ALA A 226 -33.29 -26.09 -6.54
N TYR A 227 -33.56 -25.91 -5.25
CA TYR A 227 -32.54 -25.58 -4.26
C TYR A 227 -32.90 -26.07 -2.86
N ILE A 228 -31.88 -26.19 -2.01
CA ILE A 228 -32.00 -26.43 -0.58
C ILE A 228 -31.43 -25.21 0.14
N ALA A 229 -32.22 -24.55 0.97
CA ALA A 229 -31.77 -23.44 1.82
C ALA A 229 -32.58 -23.41 3.12
N GLN A 230 -31.96 -23.07 4.25
CA GLN A 230 -32.64 -22.86 5.54
C GLN A 230 -33.60 -24.01 5.94
N SER A 231 -33.18 -25.26 5.72
CA SER A 231 -33.98 -26.48 5.95
C SER A 231 -35.21 -26.66 5.05
N VAL A 232 -35.35 -25.88 3.98
CA VAL A 232 -36.41 -26.00 2.98
C VAL A 232 -35.82 -26.50 1.65
N LEU A 233 -36.44 -27.54 1.09
CA LEU A 233 -36.22 -27.97 -0.29
C LEU A 233 -37.30 -27.36 -1.17
N VAL A 234 -36.90 -26.57 -2.17
CA VAL A 234 -37.78 -26.00 -3.19
C VAL A 234 -37.46 -26.65 -4.53
N ILE A 235 -38.49 -27.05 -5.25
CA ILE A 235 -38.39 -27.63 -6.59
C ILE A 235 -39.40 -26.89 -7.47
N ASP A 236 -38.89 -26.06 -8.38
CA ASP A 236 -39.72 -25.34 -9.36
C ASP A 236 -40.17 -26.26 -10.50
N SER A 237 -39.31 -27.22 -10.87
CA SER A 237 -39.60 -28.22 -11.89
C SER A 237 -38.83 -29.51 -11.62
N GLY A 238 -39.54 -30.62 -11.48
CA GLY A 238 -38.95 -31.94 -11.24
C GLY A 238 -39.95 -33.07 -11.48
N ILE A 239 -39.43 -34.25 -11.86
CA ILE A 239 -40.23 -35.46 -12.06
C ILE A 239 -39.71 -36.54 -11.10
N PHE A 240 -40.57 -37.00 -10.19
CA PHE A 240 -40.31 -38.19 -9.38
C PHE A 240 -40.82 -39.42 -10.12
N THR A 241 -39.92 -40.28 -10.61
CA THR A 241 -40.28 -41.36 -11.53
C THR A 241 -40.75 -42.65 -10.86
N THR A 242 -40.45 -42.84 -9.57
CA THR A 242 -40.79 -44.10 -8.87
C THR A 242 -41.68 -43.87 -7.66
N LYS A 243 -41.19 -43.16 -6.64
CA LYS A 243 -41.92 -42.93 -5.40
C LYS A 243 -41.41 -41.69 -4.67
N LEU A 244 -42.31 -41.02 -3.96
CA LEU A 244 -42.01 -39.92 -3.03
C LEU A 244 -42.65 -40.25 -1.68
N GLN A 245 -41.86 -40.35 -0.61
CA GLN A 245 -42.36 -40.63 0.74
C GLN A 245 -42.22 -39.39 1.64
N ILE A 246 -43.32 -38.99 2.26
CA ILE A 246 -43.40 -37.88 3.22
C ILE A 246 -43.96 -38.45 4.54
N GLY A 247 -43.10 -38.58 5.54
CA GLY A 247 -43.44 -39.26 6.79
C GLY A 247 -43.88 -40.70 6.56
N ARG A 248 -45.08 -41.03 7.03
CA ARG A 248 -45.69 -42.36 6.97
C ARG A 248 -46.42 -42.67 5.66
N TYR A 249 -46.48 -41.71 4.74
CA TYR A 249 -47.23 -41.81 3.51
C TYR A 249 -46.30 -41.77 2.30
N ARG A 250 -46.56 -42.63 1.32
CA ARG A 250 -45.81 -42.74 0.08
C ARG A 250 -46.73 -42.56 -1.12
N ILE A 251 -46.34 -41.68 -2.03
CA ILE A 251 -46.93 -41.52 -3.36
C ILE A 251 -46.12 -42.40 -4.31
N GLU A 252 -46.79 -43.30 -5.02
CA GLU A 252 -46.16 -44.19 -6.01
C GLU A 252 -47.15 -44.55 -7.11
N GLN A 253 -46.63 -45.01 -8.24
CA GLN A 253 -47.42 -45.50 -9.36
C GLN A 253 -48.17 -46.78 -8.96
N TYR A 254 -49.43 -46.92 -9.37
CA TYR A 254 -50.22 -48.11 -9.10
C TYR A 254 -49.73 -49.29 -9.95
N GLU A 255 -49.36 -50.38 -9.29
CA GLU A 255 -48.76 -51.56 -9.94
C GLU A 255 -49.61 -52.16 -11.07
N LEU A 256 -50.94 -52.04 -10.98
CA LEU A 256 -51.87 -52.58 -11.97
C LEU A 256 -52.29 -51.55 -13.03
N ASN A 257 -52.02 -50.25 -12.83
CA ASN A 257 -52.29 -49.21 -13.81
C ASN A 257 -51.27 -48.06 -13.69
N PRO A 258 -50.33 -47.93 -14.64
CA PRO A 258 -49.30 -46.90 -14.59
C PRO A 258 -49.82 -45.46 -14.75
N ASP A 259 -51.05 -45.27 -15.20
CA ASP A 259 -51.67 -43.94 -15.35
C ASP A 259 -52.28 -43.40 -14.05
N ILE A 260 -52.17 -44.16 -12.95
CA ILE A 260 -52.73 -43.80 -11.65
C ILE A 260 -51.61 -43.76 -10.60
N ASN A 261 -51.56 -42.65 -9.84
CA ASN A 261 -50.79 -42.57 -8.61
C ASN A 261 -51.67 -42.92 -7.41
N VAL A 262 -51.12 -43.70 -6.48
CA VAL A 262 -51.76 -44.04 -5.20
C VAL A 262 -50.95 -43.49 -4.04
N VAL A 263 -51.64 -43.16 -2.95
CA VAL A 263 -51.01 -42.81 -1.67
C VAL A 263 -51.18 -43.98 -0.71
N ARG A 264 -50.07 -44.55 -0.23
CA ARG A 264 -50.06 -45.67 0.71
C ARG A 264 -49.45 -45.28 2.05
N TYR A 265 -50.04 -45.80 3.12
CA TYR A 265 -49.40 -45.82 4.43
C TYR A 265 -48.33 -46.93 4.46
N VAL A 266 -47.12 -46.61 4.90
CA VAL A 266 -45.97 -47.53 4.85
C VAL A 266 -45.26 -47.71 6.21
N GLY A 267 -45.86 -47.23 7.31
CA GLY A 267 -45.37 -47.45 8.68
C GLY A 267 -45.69 -46.32 9.62
#